data_AF-A0A967VMX0-F1
#
_entry.id   AF-A0A967VMX0-F1
#
_cell.length_a   1.000
_cell.length_b   1.000
_cell.length_c   1.000
_cell.angle_alpha   90.00
_cell.angle_beta   90.00
_cell.angle_gamma   90.00
#
_symmetry.space_group_name_H-M   'P 1'
#
loop_
_entity.id
_entity.type
_entity.pdbx_description
1 polymer ?
#
loop_
_entity_poly.entity_id
_entity_poly.type
_entity_poly.pdbx_seq_one_letter_code
_entity_poly.pdbx_strand_id
1 'polypeptide(L)'
;MEPSDEATEEQLDRARDQGGAYLGALRHMAGDVADGGGEKAAGDYVVAFAHEEAEGMYRRQGDRLVWQEPDGNIHLEISVRDAADNRFVPGLDVQLTLLDADGEEVGTRDMPFLWHPWLHHYGRNWTIPGDGTYTLRVRIEPPAFMRHDETNGRRYADPVQVEFE
;
A
#
# COMPACT_ATOMS: atom_id res chain seq x y z
N MET A 1 11.07 16.70 -2.19
CA MET A 1 10.02 17.65 -1.73
C MET A 1 10.53 19.04 -1.99
N GLU A 2 9.70 19.92 -2.52
CA GLU A 2 10.07 21.31 -2.81
C GLU A 2 10.01 22.15 -1.52
N PRO A 3 10.67 23.33 -1.47
CA PRO A 3 10.49 24.26 -0.37
C PRO A 3 9.00 24.53 -0.13
N SER A 4 8.58 24.46 1.14
CA SER A 4 7.18 24.58 1.53
C SER A 4 6.85 26.00 1.95
N ASP A 5 5.65 26.47 1.62
CA ASP A 5 5.05 27.71 2.13
C ASP A 5 4.39 27.52 3.52
N GLU A 6 4.19 26.27 3.95
CA GLU A 6 3.50 25.90 5.19
C GLU A 6 4.43 25.27 6.24
N ALA A 7 5.58 24.70 5.82
CA ALA A 7 6.51 24.00 6.69
C ALA A 7 7.95 24.51 6.56
N THR A 8 8.65 24.63 7.69
CA THR A 8 10.09 24.93 7.72
C THR A 8 10.90 23.71 7.29
N GLU A 9 12.17 23.93 6.91
CA GLU A 9 13.10 22.85 6.56
C GLU A 9 13.22 21.81 7.70
N GLU A 10 13.29 22.25 8.96
CA GLU A 10 13.33 21.34 10.11
C GLU A 10 12.05 20.49 10.20
N GLN A 11 10.87 21.07 9.94
CA GLN A 11 9.62 20.30 9.93
C GLN A 11 9.58 19.28 8.79
N LEU A 12 10.14 19.61 7.62
CA LEU A 12 10.29 18.67 6.51
C LEU A 12 11.28 17.55 6.86
N ASP A 13 12.35 17.83 7.60
CA ASP A 13 13.25 16.80 8.12
C ASP A 13 12.54 15.85 9.08
N ARG A 14 11.67 16.35 9.98
CA ARG A 14 10.85 15.48 10.83
C ARG A 14 9.92 14.58 10.02
N ALA A 15 9.37 15.07 8.92
CA ALA A 15 8.55 14.25 8.02
C ALA A 15 9.36 13.11 7.38
N ARG A 16 10.61 13.39 6.97
CA ARG A 16 11.54 12.37 6.45
C ARG A 16 11.94 11.36 7.52
N ASP A 17 12.18 11.79 8.75
CA ASP A 17 12.46 10.89 9.88
C ASP A 17 11.29 9.92 10.11
N GLN A 18 10.06 10.42 10.08
CA GLN A 18 8.85 9.60 10.21
C GLN A 18 8.75 8.56 9.09
N GLY A 19 8.93 8.98 7.84
CA GLY A 19 8.89 8.06 6.71
C GLY A 19 10.07 7.08 6.70
N GLY A 20 11.23 7.49 7.18
CA GLY A 20 12.39 6.62 7.38
C GLY A 20 12.14 5.52 8.41
N ALA A 21 11.48 5.85 9.52
CA ALA A 21 11.07 4.86 10.52
C ALA A 21 10.07 3.84 9.95
N TYR A 22 9.05 4.33 9.21
CA TYR A 22 8.09 3.46 8.52
C TYR A 22 8.78 2.55 7.50
N LEU A 23 9.68 3.10 6.68
CA LEU A 23 10.45 2.34 5.70
C LEU A 23 11.35 1.28 6.35
N GLY A 24 11.92 1.57 7.52
CA GLY A 24 12.67 0.59 8.29
C GLY A 24 11.83 -0.63 8.67
N ALA A 25 10.60 -0.40 9.17
CA ALA A 25 9.66 -1.47 9.47
C ALA A 25 9.21 -2.23 8.21
N LEU A 26 8.91 -1.53 7.12
CA LEU A 26 8.50 -2.14 5.85
C LEU A 26 9.58 -3.07 5.28
N ARG A 27 10.85 -2.66 5.35
CA ARG A 27 11.99 -3.49 4.91
C ARG A 27 12.18 -4.72 5.77
N HIS A 28 11.92 -4.63 7.07
CA HIS A 28 11.96 -5.79 7.95
C HIS A 28 10.84 -6.77 7.61
N MET A 29 9.61 -6.28 7.39
CA MET A 29 8.50 -7.13 6.91
C MET A 29 8.87 -7.84 5.61
N ALA A 30 9.27 -7.09 4.58
CA ALA A 30 9.54 -7.65 3.26
C ALA A 30 10.77 -8.57 3.20
N GLY A 31 11.72 -8.43 4.13
CA GLY A 31 12.96 -9.21 4.15
C GLY A 31 12.94 -10.42 5.08
N ASP A 32 12.19 -10.35 6.18
CA ASP A 32 12.28 -11.31 7.28
C ASP A 32 10.93 -11.96 7.66
N VAL A 33 9.80 -11.44 7.19
CA VAL A 33 8.45 -11.92 7.56
C VAL A 33 7.68 -12.43 6.35
N ALA A 34 7.60 -11.64 5.29
CA ALA A 34 6.81 -11.99 4.12
C ALA A 34 7.44 -13.11 3.27
N ASP A 35 6.60 -13.87 2.57
CA ASP A 35 7.05 -14.94 1.67
C ASP A 35 7.64 -14.38 0.36
N GLY A 36 7.24 -13.15 -0.01
CA GLY A 36 7.74 -12.46 -1.19
C GLY A 36 7.25 -11.02 -1.26
N GLY A 37 7.93 -10.20 -2.05
CA GLY A 37 7.58 -8.80 -2.22
C GLY A 37 8.47 -8.05 -3.20
N GLY A 38 8.13 -6.80 -3.47
CA GLY A 38 8.88 -5.92 -4.36
C GLY A 38 8.41 -4.47 -4.26
N GLU A 39 9.22 -3.53 -4.76
CA GLU A 39 8.87 -2.10 -4.77
C GLU A 39 9.19 -1.44 -6.11
N LYS A 40 8.37 -0.46 -6.50
CA LYS A 40 8.52 0.35 -7.71
C LYS A 40 8.06 1.78 -7.46
N ALA A 41 8.74 2.74 -8.07
CA ALA A 41 8.28 4.14 -8.10
C ALA A 41 7.13 4.30 -9.10
N ALA A 42 6.13 5.11 -8.74
CA ALA A 42 4.97 5.40 -9.57
C ALA A 42 4.50 6.85 -9.33
N GLY A 43 4.99 7.78 -10.17
CA GLY A 43 4.69 9.21 -10.02
C GLY A 43 5.19 9.77 -8.68
N ASP A 44 4.28 10.37 -7.92
CA ASP A 44 4.54 10.89 -6.57
C ASP A 44 4.64 9.81 -5.47
N TYR A 45 4.48 8.54 -5.85
CA TYR A 45 4.45 7.42 -4.94
C TYR A 45 5.63 6.46 -5.10
N VAL A 46 5.93 5.73 -4.03
CA VAL A 46 6.59 4.43 -4.09
C VAL A 46 5.58 3.38 -3.65
N VAL A 47 5.33 2.41 -4.52
CA VAL A 47 4.39 1.30 -4.27
C VAL A 47 5.22 0.05 -4.00
N ALA A 48 4.95 -0.60 -2.88
CA ALA A 48 5.52 -1.90 -2.56
C ALA A 48 4.39 -2.91 -2.36
N PHE A 49 4.65 -4.17 -2.70
CA PHE A 49 3.78 -5.28 -2.35
C PHE A 49 4.52 -6.29 -1.49
N ALA A 50 3.75 -7.03 -0.70
CA ALA A 50 4.18 -8.24 -0.03
C ALA A 50 3.05 -9.28 -0.07
N HIS A 51 3.40 -10.55 0.09
CA HIS A 51 2.41 -11.60 0.28
C HIS A 51 2.82 -12.58 1.37
N GLU A 52 1.82 -13.10 2.07
CA GLU A 52 1.95 -14.03 3.20
C GLU A 52 0.80 -15.05 3.17
N GLU A 53 0.78 -15.98 4.13
CA GLU A 53 -0.40 -16.82 4.37
C GLU A 53 -1.63 -15.96 4.72
N ALA A 54 -2.83 -16.47 4.44
CA ALA A 54 -4.06 -15.74 4.76
C ALA A 54 -4.16 -15.43 6.27
N GLU A 55 -4.56 -14.20 6.61
CA GLU A 55 -4.57 -13.73 7.99
C GLU A 55 -5.98 -13.50 8.55
N GLY A 56 -6.11 -13.62 9.87
CA GLY A 56 -7.33 -13.30 10.60
C GLY A 56 -7.36 -11.82 10.98
N MET A 57 -8.54 -11.21 10.91
CA MET A 57 -8.68 -9.77 11.12
C MET A 57 -9.97 -9.41 11.86
N TYR A 58 -9.95 -8.33 12.62
CA TYR A 58 -11.18 -7.76 13.17
C TYR A 58 -11.95 -6.99 12.10
N ARG A 59 -13.26 -7.26 11.99
CA ARG A 59 -14.19 -6.48 11.18
C ARG A 59 -15.26 -5.85 12.07
N ARG A 60 -15.60 -4.59 11.80
CA ARG A 60 -16.76 -3.95 12.43
C ARG A 60 -18.05 -4.55 11.89
N GLN A 61 -18.89 -5.08 12.78
CA GLN A 61 -20.23 -5.56 12.50
C GLN A 61 -21.22 -4.84 13.43
N GLY A 62 -22.00 -3.91 12.88
CA GLY A 62 -22.84 -3.03 13.70
C GLY A 62 -21.99 -2.20 14.66
N ASP A 63 -22.25 -2.33 15.96
CA ASP A 63 -21.54 -1.62 17.04
C ASP A 63 -20.35 -2.40 17.63
N ARG A 64 -20.04 -3.59 17.12
CA ARG A 64 -19.01 -4.50 17.67
C ARG A 64 -17.88 -4.77 16.69
N LEU A 65 -16.72 -5.14 17.24
CA LEU A 65 -15.63 -5.78 16.48
C LEU A 65 -15.77 -7.29 16.60
N VAL A 66 -15.72 -7.98 15.46
CA VAL A 66 -15.82 -9.44 15.39
C VAL A 66 -14.59 -9.98 14.68
N TRP A 67 -13.90 -10.91 15.32
CA TRP A 67 -12.78 -11.63 14.70
C TRP A 67 -13.26 -12.42 13.49
N GLN A 68 -12.58 -12.26 12.36
CA GLN A 68 -12.76 -13.08 11.18
C GLN A 68 -11.58 -14.05 11.13
N GLU A 69 -11.86 -15.34 11.13
CA GLU A 69 -10.83 -16.33 10.82
C GLU A 69 -10.30 -16.09 9.40
N PRO A 70 -9.04 -16.47 9.12
CA PRO A 70 -8.51 -16.44 7.77
C PRO A 70 -9.45 -17.15 6.78
N ASP A 71 -9.75 -16.47 5.69
CA ASP A 71 -10.37 -17.02 4.48
C ASP A 71 -9.43 -16.73 3.31
N GLY A 72 -9.36 -17.60 2.31
CA GLY A 72 -8.37 -17.53 1.24
C GLY A 72 -7.11 -18.36 1.50
N ASN A 73 -6.19 -18.35 0.54
CA ASN A 73 -4.90 -19.05 0.63
C ASN A 73 -3.69 -18.09 0.63
N ILE A 74 -3.92 -16.78 0.50
CA ILE A 74 -2.87 -15.76 0.51
C ILE A 74 -3.42 -14.47 1.12
N HIS A 75 -2.58 -13.75 1.87
CA HIS A 75 -2.77 -12.34 2.19
C HIS A 75 -1.90 -11.50 1.25
N LEU A 76 -2.50 -10.52 0.58
CA LEU A 76 -1.81 -9.59 -0.29
C LEU A 76 -1.80 -8.20 0.35
N GLU A 77 -0.62 -7.62 0.47
CA GLU A 77 -0.40 -6.31 1.06
C GLU A 77 0.20 -5.34 0.04
N ILE A 78 -0.28 -4.10 0.04
CA ILE A 78 0.23 -2.98 -0.73
C ILE A 78 0.56 -1.84 0.23
N SER A 79 1.83 -1.44 0.27
CA SER A 79 2.26 -0.21 0.93
C SER A 79 2.42 0.90 -0.10
N VAL A 80 1.69 1.99 0.07
CA VAL A 80 1.85 3.21 -0.75
C VAL A 80 2.49 4.31 0.08
N ARG A 81 3.66 4.75 -0.35
CA ARG A 81 4.45 5.80 0.32
C ARG A 81 4.57 7.04 -0.55
N ASP A 82 4.68 8.18 0.10
CA ASP A 82 5.14 9.44 -0.50
C ASP A 82 6.59 9.25 -1.02
N ALA A 83 6.84 9.47 -2.31
CA ALA A 83 8.17 9.28 -2.89
C ALA A 83 9.22 10.28 -2.39
N ALA A 84 8.80 11.42 -1.84
CA ALA A 84 9.67 12.48 -1.38
C ALA A 84 10.14 12.29 0.07
N ASP A 85 9.34 11.65 0.93
CA ASP A 85 9.66 11.50 2.35
C ASP A 85 9.44 10.09 2.94
N ASN A 86 8.90 9.15 2.16
CA ASN A 86 8.60 7.75 2.53
C ASN A 86 7.48 7.56 3.56
N ARG A 87 6.74 8.60 3.95
CA ARG A 87 5.58 8.40 4.82
C ARG A 87 4.50 7.60 4.10
N PHE A 88 3.83 6.71 4.84
CA PHE A 88 2.64 6.03 4.35
C PHE A 88 1.55 7.04 4.00
N VAL A 89 0.89 6.85 2.85
CA VAL A 89 -0.21 7.72 2.40
C VAL A 89 -1.55 7.03 2.67
N PRO A 90 -2.32 7.47 3.69
CA PRO A 90 -3.63 6.91 4.01
C PRO A 90 -4.74 7.46 3.10
N GLY A 91 -5.91 6.80 3.11
CA GLY A 91 -7.11 7.30 2.44
C GLY A 91 -7.07 7.22 0.91
N LEU A 92 -6.26 6.32 0.36
CA LEU A 92 -6.20 6.05 -1.07
C LEU A 92 -7.26 5.02 -1.48
N ASP A 93 -7.69 5.13 -2.73
CA ASP A 93 -8.43 4.08 -3.42
C ASP A 93 -7.42 3.22 -4.21
N VAL A 94 -7.21 1.99 -3.75
CA VAL A 94 -6.20 1.07 -4.27
C VAL A 94 -6.90 -0.17 -4.81
N GLN A 95 -6.66 -0.47 -6.09
CA GLN A 95 -7.13 -1.68 -6.75
C GLN A 95 -5.96 -2.56 -7.16
N LEU A 96 -6.11 -3.86 -6.98
CA LEU A 96 -5.17 -4.87 -7.42
C LEU A 96 -5.86 -5.81 -8.41
N THR A 97 -5.31 -5.86 -9.62
CA THR A 97 -5.64 -6.86 -10.63
C THR A 97 -4.56 -7.93 -10.64
N LEU A 98 -4.97 -9.20 -10.56
CA LEU A 98 -4.07 -10.34 -10.66
C LEU A 98 -4.20 -10.95 -12.06
N LEU A 99 -3.07 -11.12 -12.74
CA LEU A 99 -2.98 -11.78 -14.05
C LEU A 99 -2.20 -13.09 -13.90
N ASP A 100 -2.63 -14.13 -14.60
CA ASP A 100 -1.88 -15.39 -14.66
C ASP A 100 -0.66 -15.31 -15.60
N ALA A 101 0.05 -16.43 -15.75
CA ALA A 101 1.26 -16.51 -16.57
C ALA A 101 1.00 -16.28 -18.08
N ASP A 102 -0.23 -16.47 -18.55
CA ASP A 102 -0.62 -16.18 -19.93
C ASP A 102 -1.07 -14.71 -20.11
N GLY A 103 -1.14 -13.95 -19.01
CA GLY A 103 -1.59 -12.56 -18.97
C GLY A 103 -3.10 -12.41 -18.87
N GLU A 104 -3.83 -13.49 -18.62
CA GLU A 104 -5.28 -13.47 -18.47
C GLU A 104 -5.66 -13.03 -17.05
N GLU A 105 -6.73 -12.24 -16.95
CA GLU A 105 -7.17 -11.72 -15.66
C GLU A 105 -7.81 -12.81 -14.79
N VAL A 106 -7.18 -13.09 -13.65
CA VAL A 106 -7.74 -13.93 -12.58
C VAL A 106 -8.83 -13.17 -11.83
N GLY A 107 -8.62 -11.87 -11.62
CA GLY A 107 -9.63 -10.95 -11.15
C GLY A 107 -9.07 -9.61 -10.68
N THR A 108 -9.97 -8.69 -10.35
CA THR A 108 -9.66 -7.37 -9.79
C THR A 108 -10.37 -7.17 -8.45
N ARG A 109 -9.66 -6.61 -7.46
CA ARG A 109 -10.16 -6.39 -6.11
C ARG A 109 -9.73 -5.04 -5.56
N ASP A 110 -10.62 -4.41 -4.80
CA ASP A 110 -10.24 -3.29 -3.93
C ASP A 110 -9.39 -3.80 -2.76
N MET A 111 -8.39 -3.01 -2.41
CA MET A 111 -7.44 -3.23 -1.32
C MET A 111 -7.74 -2.20 -0.21
N PRO A 112 -8.56 -2.54 0.80
CA PRO A 112 -8.92 -1.60 1.85
C PRO A 112 -7.73 -1.27 2.75
N PHE A 113 -7.75 -0.08 3.35
CA PHE A 113 -6.81 0.30 4.41
C PHE A 113 -6.95 -0.67 5.60
N LEU A 114 -5.81 -1.20 6.05
CA LEU A 114 -5.70 -2.02 7.24
C LEU A 114 -4.79 -1.34 8.26
N TRP A 115 -5.27 -1.33 9.50
CA TRP A 115 -4.42 -1.03 10.64
C TRP A 115 -3.74 -2.33 11.07
N HIS A 116 -2.42 -2.33 11.09
CA HIS A 116 -1.62 -3.38 11.71
C HIS A 116 -0.78 -2.78 12.85
N PRO A 117 -0.48 -3.51 13.94
CA PRO A 117 0.22 -2.97 15.11
C PRO A 117 1.57 -2.31 14.83
N TRP A 118 2.22 -2.63 13.70
CA TRP A 118 3.53 -2.08 13.35
C TRP A 118 3.59 -1.43 11.96
N LEU A 119 2.67 -1.75 11.04
CA LEU A 119 2.72 -1.25 9.66
C LEU A 119 1.32 -1.01 9.08
N HIS A 120 1.00 0.23 8.73
CA HIS A 120 -0.20 0.46 7.92
C HIS A 120 0.02 -0.01 6.49
N HIS A 121 -0.95 -0.71 5.92
CA HIS A 121 -0.93 -1.12 4.51
C HIS A 121 -2.36 -1.14 3.97
N TYR A 122 -2.50 -1.38 2.67
CA TYR A 122 -3.74 -1.75 2.02
C TYR A 122 -3.70 -3.23 1.73
N GLY A 123 -4.69 -4.00 2.17
CA GLY A 123 -4.53 -5.45 2.13
C GLY A 123 -5.82 -6.22 2.17
N ARG A 124 -5.75 -7.48 1.76
CA ARG A 124 -6.84 -8.44 1.91
C ARG A 124 -6.33 -9.86 1.73
N ASN A 125 -7.12 -10.79 2.24
CA ASN A 125 -7.00 -12.18 1.79
C ASN A 125 -7.65 -12.39 0.42
N TRP A 126 -7.15 -13.38 -0.30
CA TRP A 126 -7.68 -13.85 -1.59
C TRP A 126 -7.49 -15.38 -1.70
N THR A 127 -8.41 -16.07 -2.36
CA THR A 127 -8.18 -17.42 -2.92
C THR A 127 -7.68 -17.31 -4.36
N ILE A 128 -6.41 -17.65 -4.62
CA ILE A 128 -5.85 -17.75 -5.98
C ILE A 128 -5.94 -19.21 -6.50
N PRO A 129 -6.06 -19.44 -7.83
CA PRO A 129 -6.40 -20.75 -8.41
C PRO A 129 -5.39 -21.87 -8.18
N GLY A 130 -4.13 -21.54 -7.88
CA GLY A 130 -3.07 -22.49 -7.62
C GLY A 130 -1.70 -21.83 -7.59
N ASP A 131 -0.67 -22.65 -7.44
CA ASP A 131 0.72 -22.22 -7.45
C ASP A 131 1.15 -21.73 -8.85
N GLY A 132 2.08 -20.79 -8.90
CA GLY A 132 2.63 -20.28 -10.16
C GLY A 132 3.09 -18.84 -10.06
N THR A 133 3.49 -18.29 -11.21
CA THR A 133 3.82 -16.88 -11.35
C THR A 133 2.55 -16.12 -11.71
N TYR A 134 2.36 -14.97 -11.06
CA TYR A 134 1.28 -14.05 -11.34
C TYR A 134 1.83 -12.64 -11.46
N THR A 135 1.25 -11.86 -12.35
CA THR A 135 1.55 -10.42 -12.43
C THR A 135 0.55 -9.66 -11.56
N LEU A 136 1.06 -8.82 -10.66
CA LEU A 136 0.26 -7.93 -9.82
C LEU A 136 0.21 -6.55 -10.47
N ARG A 137 -0.96 -6.12 -10.94
CA ARG A 137 -1.20 -4.77 -11.45
C ARG A 137 -1.93 -3.94 -10.39
N VAL A 138 -1.22 -2.99 -9.79
CA VAL A 138 -1.75 -2.06 -8.79
C VAL A 138 -2.15 -0.77 -9.48
N ARG A 139 -3.38 -0.31 -9.25
CA ARG A 139 -3.90 0.98 -9.69
C ARG A 139 -4.30 1.81 -8.47
N ILE A 140 -3.95 3.09 -8.48
CA ILE A 140 -4.27 4.04 -7.42
C ILE A 140 -4.93 5.26 -8.06
N GLU A 141 -6.15 5.58 -7.64
CA GLU A 141 -6.85 6.78 -8.10
C GLU A 141 -6.37 8.03 -7.36
N PRO A 142 -6.52 9.23 -7.94
CA PRO A 142 -6.24 10.49 -7.24
C PRO A 142 -7.06 10.58 -5.94
N PRO A 143 -6.43 10.82 -4.78
CA PRO A 143 -7.17 10.92 -3.52
C PRO A 143 -8.04 12.17 -3.46
N ALA A 144 -9.17 12.04 -2.75
CA ALA A 144 -10.13 13.12 -2.54
C ALA A 144 -9.84 13.99 -1.30
N PHE A 145 -8.84 13.62 -0.48
CA PHE A 145 -8.51 14.41 0.71
C PHE A 145 -7.93 15.79 0.33
N MET A 146 -8.20 16.79 1.17
CA MET A 146 -7.61 18.13 1.00
C MET A 146 -6.13 18.11 1.37
N ARG A 147 -5.35 18.99 0.73
CA ARG A 147 -3.90 19.11 0.91
C ARG A 147 -3.55 20.55 1.25
N HIS A 148 -2.66 20.73 2.21
CA HIS A 148 -1.98 22.01 2.48
C HIS A 148 -0.82 22.19 1.49
N ASP A 149 -0.22 23.39 1.50
CA ASP A 149 0.92 23.81 0.67
C ASP A 149 0.53 24.05 -0.80
N GLU A 150 0.75 25.27 -1.31
CA GLU A 150 0.36 25.66 -2.67
C GLU A 150 1.10 24.87 -3.76
N THR A 151 2.27 24.31 -3.41
CA THR A 151 3.18 23.65 -4.34
C THR A 151 3.20 22.14 -4.13
N ASN A 152 3.65 21.67 -2.97
CA ASN A 152 3.67 20.27 -2.57
C ASN A 152 2.25 19.69 -2.47
N GLY A 153 1.23 20.50 -2.18
CA GLY A 153 -0.17 20.07 -2.17
C GLY A 153 -0.74 19.71 -3.55
N ARG A 154 -0.01 19.98 -4.64
CA ARG A 154 -0.39 19.59 -6.01
C ARG A 154 -0.04 18.15 -6.36
N ARG A 155 0.71 17.47 -5.49
CA ARG A 155 1.10 16.08 -5.67
C ARG A 155 -0.10 15.14 -5.57
N TYR A 156 0.01 13.95 -6.14
CA TYR A 156 -1.05 12.94 -6.17
C TYR A 156 -2.27 13.37 -7.01
N ALA A 157 -2.06 14.18 -8.05
CA ALA A 157 -3.16 14.71 -8.87
C ALA A 157 -3.66 13.71 -9.92
N ASP A 158 -2.81 12.78 -10.35
CA ASP A 158 -3.08 11.87 -11.45
C ASP A 158 -3.14 10.41 -10.98
N PRO A 159 -3.94 9.56 -11.64
CA PRO A 159 -3.95 8.13 -11.35
C PRO A 159 -2.59 7.52 -11.68
N VAL A 160 -2.15 6.55 -10.88
CA VAL A 160 -0.94 5.78 -11.16
C VAL A 160 -1.25 4.30 -11.31
N GLN A 161 -0.47 3.62 -12.13
CA GLN A 161 -0.52 2.18 -12.31
C GLN A 161 0.89 1.62 -12.33
N VAL A 162 1.09 0.48 -11.67
CA VAL A 162 2.36 -0.23 -11.61
C VAL A 162 2.13 -1.73 -11.65
N GLU A 163 3.02 -2.46 -12.30
CA GLU A 163 2.97 -3.92 -12.41
C GLU A 163 4.19 -4.55 -11.74
N PHE A 164 4.01 -5.71 -11.12
CA PHE A 164 5.08 -6.56 -10.56
C PHE A 164 4.97 -7.96 -11.16
N GLU A 165 6.11 -8.56 -11.48
CA GLU A 165 6.26 -9.92 -12.04
C GLU A 165 6.76 -10.89 -10.97
#